data_AF-A0A2J4XWL5-F1
#
_entry.id   AF-A0A2J4XWL5-F1
#
_cell.length_a   1.000
_cell.length_b   1.000
_cell.length_c   1.000
_cell.angle_alpha   90.00
_cell.angle_beta   90.00
_cell.angle_gamma   90.00
#
_symmetry.space_group_name_H-M   'P 1'
#
loop_
_entity.id
_entity.type
_entity.pdbx_description
1 polymer ?
#
loop_
_entity_poly.entity_id
_entity_poly.type
_entity_poly.pdbx_seq_one_letter_code
_entity_poly.pdbx_strand_id
1 'polypeptide(L)'
;LRTALEKECGTTLAECAKVPAKDDPYRDPAMVAFYRFTMTYDLPQQKGEKQSLKVPQGAEVLLEAALPNLSAAQRRALMIKTALPAGYPLSGDNDAQQFWQRLNLPAAYAMANKAH
;
A
#
# COMPACT_ATOMS: atom_id res chain seq x y z
N LEU A 1 -6.47 -9.62 28.17
CA LEU A 1 -7.01 -9.62 26.79
C LEU A 1 -6.41 -10.75 25.94
N ARG A 2 -5.10 -10.77 25.66
CA ARG A 2 -4.45 -11.79 24.81
C ARG A 2 -4.74 -13.23 25.24
N THR A 3 -4.55 -13.57 26.51
CA THR A 3 -4.83 -14.91 27.07
C THR A 3 -6.28 -15.35 26.88
N ALA A 4 -7.25 -14.41 26.96
CA ALA A 4 -8.65 -14.73 26.72
C ALA A 4 -8.90 -15.04 25.25
N LEU A 5 -8.32 -14.27 24.32
CA LEU A 5 -8.46 -14.50 22.88
C LEU A 5 -7.78 -15.82 22.44
N GLU A 6 -6.62 -16.16 23.01
CA GLU A 6 -5.95 -17.45 22.74
C GLU A 6 -6.78 -18.63 23.25
N LYS A 7 -7.46 -18.46 24.40
CA LYS A 7 -8.40 -19.45 24.92
C LYS A 7 -9.59 -19.66 23.99
N GLU A 8 -10.21 -18.59 23.48
CA GLU A 8 -11.32 -18.69 22.51
C GLU A 8 -10.88 -19.31 21.17
N CYS A 9 -9.67 -19.00 20.71
CA CYS A 9 -9.10 -19.58 19.50
C CYS A 9 -8.69 -21.06 19.64
N GLY A 10 -8.48 -21.56 20.86
CA GLY A 10 -7.93 -22.91 21.10
C GLY A 10 -6.49 -23.11 20.60
N THR A 11 -5.81 -22.04 20.19
CA THR A 11 -4.44 -22.00 19.67
C THR A 11 -3.83 -20.60 19.90
N THR A 12 -2.59 -20.39 19.47
CA THR A 12 -1.97 -19.06 19.55
C THR A 12 -2.70 -18.05 18.67
N LEU A 13 -2.72 -16.79 19.07
CA LEU A 13 -3.38 -15.72 18.29
C LEU A 13 -2.79 -15.60 16.88
N ALA A 14 -1.48 -15.79 16.75
CA ALA A 14 -0.79 -15.74 15.47
C ALA A 14 -1.26 -16.86 14.53
N GLU A 15 -1.50 -18.07 15.04
CA GLU A 15 -2.03 -19.17 14.24
C GLU A 15 -3.51 -18.94 13.89
N CYS A 16 -4.31 -18.53 14.88
CA CYS A 16 -5.74 -18.26 14.72
C CYS A 16 -6.02 -17.16 13.68
N ALA A 17 -5.16 -16.14 13.60
CA ALA A 17 -5.29 -15.04 12.66
C ALA A 17 -4.77 -15.34 11.25
N LYS A 18 -4.20 -16.52 10.99
CA LYS A 18 -3.76 -16.88 9.64
C LYS A 18 -5.00 -17.09 8.76
N VAL A 19 -5.11 -16.25 7.74
CA VAL A 19 -6.01 -16.50 6.61
C VAL A 19 -5.21 -17.26 5.56
N PRO A 20 -5.62 -18.48 5.14
CA PRO A 20 -4.99 -19.16 4.03
C PRO A 20 -4.98 -18.26 2.80
N ALA A 21 -3.87 -18.21 2.06
CA ALA A 21 -3.73 -17.31 0.92
C ALA A 21 -4.86 -17.41 -0.12
N LYS A 22 -5.42 -18.61 -0.29
CA LYS A 22 -6.55 -18.90 -1.19
C LYS A 22 -7.89 -18.31 -0.71
N ASP A 23 -7.99 -18.03 0.58
CA ASP A 23 -9.21 -17.53 1.24
C ASP A 23 -9.11 -16.02 1.54
N ASP A 24 -8.00 -15.37 1.16
CA ASP A 24 -7.82 -13.93 1.29
C ASP A 24 -8.37 -13.21 0.03
N PRO A 25 -9.54 -12.55 0.12
CA PRO A 25 -10.16 -11.88 -1.03
C PRO A 25 -9.32 -10.72 -1.56
N TYR A 26 -8.40 -10.16 -0.74
CA TYR A 26 -7.54 -9.05 -1.14
C TYR A 26 -6.35 -9.49 -2.00
N ARG A 27 -6.11 -10.81 -2.13
CA ARG A 27 -5.10 -11.39 -3.02
C ARG A 27 -5.62 -11.73 -4.42
N ASP A 28 -6.92 -11.59 -4.67
CA ASP A 28 -7.49 -11.81 -5.99
C ASP A 28 -6.87 -10.82 -7.02
N PRO A 29 -6.44 -11.28 -8.21
CA PRO A 29 -5.92 -10.39 -9.26
C PRO A 29 -6.87 -9.23 -9.62
N ALA A 30 -8.19 -9.41 -9.49
CA ALA A 30 -9.18 -8.36 -9.69
C ALA A 30 -9.01 -7.19 -8.71
N MET A 31 -8.49 -7.44 -7.50
CA MET A 31 -8.23 -6.39 -6.52
C MET A 31 -7.09 -5.46 -6.94
N VAL A 32 -6.14 -5.91 -7.74
CA VAL A 32 -5.10 -5.03 -8.32
C VAL A 32 -5.72 -4.04 -9.31
N ALA A 33 -6.66 -4.51 -10.14
CA ALA A 33 -7.37 -3.65 -11.07
C ALA A 33 -8.30 -2.67 -10.33
N PHE A 34 -9.06 -3.16 -9.34
CA PHE A 34 -9.91 -2.33 -8.51
C PHE A 34 -9.11 -1.25 -7.76
N TYR A 35 -7.99 -1.62 -7.13
CA TYR A 35 -7.13 -0.66 -6.45
C TYR A 35 -6.66 0.43 -7.41
N ARG A 36 -6.14 0.04 -8.58
CA ARG A 36 -5.70 1.01 -9.60
C ARG A 36 -6.83 1.94 -10.05
N PHE A 37 -8.04 1.41 -10.24
CA PHE A 37 -9.22 2.22 -10.54
C PHE A 37 -9.50 3.23 -9.42
N THR A 38 -9.59 2.80 -8.16
CA THR A 38 -9.91 3.69 -7.02
C THR A 38 -8.87 4.79 -6.79
N MET A 39 -7.64 4.63 -7.29
CA MET A 39 -6.66 5.72 -7.24
C MET A 39 -7.15 6.92 -8.07
N THR A 40 -7.75 6.73 -9.24
CA THR A 40 -8.13 7.85 -10.14
C THR A 40 -9.63 8.04 -10.32
N TYR A 41 -10.44 7.01 -10.04
CA TYR A 41 -11.85 6.90 -10.43
C TYR A 41 -12.09 7.25 -11.91
N ASP A 42 -11.13 6.90 -12.78
CA ASP A 42 -11.10 7.25 -14.21
C ASP A 42 -11.22 8.76 -14.50
N LEU A 43 -10.97 9.62 -13.51
CA LEU A 43 -10.92 11.05 -13.70
C LEU A 43 -9.71 11.41 -14.58
N PRO A 44 -9.87 12.40 -15.49
CA PRO A 44 -8.83 12.74 -16.44
C PRO A 44 -7.59 13.30 -15.75
N GLN A 45 -6.42 12.88 -16.24
CA GLN A 45 -5.14 13.44 -15.83
C GLN A 45 -4.95 14.83 -16.45
N GLN A 46 -4.65 15.81 -15.61
CA GLN A 46 -4.25 17.14 -16.05
C GLN A 46 -2.83 17.11 -16.60
N LYS A 47 -2.61 17.83 -17.70
CA LYS A 47 -1.27 18.06 -18.24
C LYS A 47 -0.54 19.05 -17.34
N GLY A 48 0.69 18.74 -16.96
CA GLY A 48 1.48 19.58 -16.07
C GLY A 48 2.86 18.99 -15.82
N GLU A 49 3.59 19.61 -14.91
CA GLU A 49 4.92 19.17 -14.53
C GLU A 49 4.89 17.79 -13.87
N LYS A 50 5.84 16.93 -14.24
CA LYS A 50 5.96 15.59 -13.68
C LYS A 50 6.65 15.66 -12.32
N GLN A 51 5.91 16.03 -11.29
CA GLN A 51 6.46 16.08 -9.94
C GLN A 51 6.61 14.67 -9.36
N SER A 52 7.81 14.37 -8.86
CA SER A 52 8.07 13.17 -8.07
C SER A 52 7.16 13.15 -6.84
N LEU A 53 6.80 11.96 -6.38
CA LEU A 53 5.95 11.82 -5.20
C LEU A 53 6.70 12.29 -3.94
N LYS A 54 6.16 13.29 -3.24
CA LYS A 54 6.53 13.54 -1.84
C LYS A 54 5.75 12.56 -0.97
N VAL A 55 6.39 11.46 -0.60
CA VAL A 55 5.76 10.44 0.26
C VAL A 55 5.41 11.06 1.62
N PRO A 56 4.14 10.99 2.07
CA PRO A 56 3.71 11.50 3.36
C PRO A 56 4.58 10.99 4.51
N GLN A 57 4.75 11.80 5.56
CA GLN A 57 5.50 11.37 6.74
C GLN A 57 4.78 10.21 7.42
N GLY A 58 5.50 9.12 7.70
CA GLY A 58 4.96 7.93 8.37
C GLY A 58 4.25 6.95 7.44
N ALA A 59 4.07 7.26 6.15
CA ALA A 59 3.44 6.35 5.20
C ALA A 59 4.15 4.99 5.10
N GLU A 60 5.46 4.92 5.38
CA GLU A 60 6.28 3.71 5.32
C GLU A 60 5.75 2.56 6.17
N VAL A 61 5.00 2.86 7.24
CA VAL A 61 4.37 1.86 8.11
C VAL A 61 3.36 1.00 7.35
N LEU A 62 2.74 1.54 6.28
CA LEU A 62 1.77 0.82 5.45
C LEU A 62 2.38 -0.37 4.71
N LEU A 63 3.70 -0.42 4.55
CA LEU A 63 4.42 -1.55 3.96
C LEU A 63 5.21 -2.35 5.00
N GLU A 64 5.20 -1.97 6.27
CA GLU A 64 6.09 -2.56 7.28
C GLU A 64 5.78 -4.03 7.56
N ALA A 65 4.52 -4.36 7.85
CA ALA A 65 4.13 -5.74 8.11
C ALA A 65 4.28 -6.63 6.86
N ALA A 66 4.08 -6.06 5.66
CA ALA A 66 4.16 -6.78 4.40
C ALA A 66 5.61 -6.97 3.90
N LEU A 67 6.51 -6.05 4.23
CA LEU A 67 7.93 -6.04 3.84
C LEU A 67 8.82 -5.83 5.08
N PRO A 68 8.82 -6.78 6.04
CA PRO A 68 9.43 -6.60 7.35
C PRO A 68 10.96 -6.47 7.29
N ASN A 69 11.58 -7.00 6.24
CA ASN A 69 13.03 -7.01 6.06
C ASN A 69 13.58 -5.73 5.40
N LEU A 70 12.70 -4.80 5.00
CA LEU A 70 13.11 -3.53 4.41
C LEU A 70 13.15 -2.43 5.47
N SER A 71 14.19 -1.60 5.45
CA SER A 71 14.22 -0.36 6.22
C SER A 71 13.13 0.62 5.76
N ALA A 72 12.75 1.57 6.62
CA ALA A 72 11.82 2.63 6.24
C ALA A 72 12.26 3.37 4.96
N ALA A 73 13.57 3.65 4.81
CA ALA A 73 14.11 4.29 3.61
C ALA A 73 13.91 3.45 2.34
N GLN A 74 14.09 2.12 2.41
CA GLN A 74 13.82 1.22 1.30
C GLN A 74 12.32 1.15 0.95
N ARG A 75 11.44 1.11 1.97
CA ARG A 75 9.98 1.16 1.76
C ARG A 75 9.55 2.48 1.09
N ARG A 76 10.11 3.61 1.53
CA ARG A 76 9.89 4.93 0.91
C ARG A 76 10.38 4.96 -0.55
N ALA A 77 11.54 4.39 -0.84
CA ALA A 77 12.07 4.32 -2.20
C ALA A 77 11.14 3.51 -3.13
N LEU A 78 10.57 2.41 -2.65
CA LEU A 78 9.56 1.65 -3.40
C LEU A 78 8.32 2.50 -3.66
N MET A 79 7.77 3.19 -2.65
CA MET A 79 6.60 4.05 -2.80
C MET A 79 6.80 5.15 -3.85
N ILE A 80 7.98 5.78 -3.89
CA ILE A 80 8.31 6.79 -4.90
C ILE A 80 8.36 6.13 -6.29
N LYS A 81 9.03 4.99 -6.41
CA LYS A 81 9.27 4.31 -7.69
C LYS A 81 7.98 3.74 -8.29
N THR A 82 7.01 3.36 -7.46
CA THR A 82 5.73 2.79 -7.90
C THR A 82 4.59 3.78 -7.89
N ALA A 83 4.86 5.03 -7.52
CA ALA A 83 3.85 6.08 -7.44
C ALA A 83 3.08 6.23 -8.76
N LEU A 84 1.79 6.55 -8.64
CA LEU A 84 1.02 7.00 -9.79
C LEU A 84 1.61 8.32 -10.33
N PRO A 85 1.55 8.57 -11.66
CA PRO A 85 1.89 9.87 -12.22
C PRO A 85 1.16 11.04 -11.53
N ALA A 86 1.78 12.22 -11.53
CA ALA A 86 1.15 13.44 -11.04
C ALA A 86 0.00 13.90 -11.96
N GLY A 87 -0.83 14.84 -11.50
CA GLY A 87 -1.87 15.47 -12.33
C GLY A 87 -3.26 14.84 -12.21
N TYR A 88 -3.47 13.89 -11.30
CA TYR A 88 -4.82 13.42 -10.99
C TYR A 88 -5.48 14.32 -9.93
N PRO A 89 -6.80 14.55 -10.00
CA PRO A 89 -7.50 15.55 -9.17
C PRO A 89 -7.53 15.23 -7.67
N LEU A 90 -7.21 14.00 -7.28
CA LEU A 90 -7.13 13.55 -5.89
C LEU A 90 -5.71 13.66 -5.30
N SER A 91 -4.79 14.30 -6.02
CA SER A 91 -3.45 14.65 -5.56
C SER A 91 -3.29 16.17 -5.54
N GLY A 92 -3.09 16.76 -4.37
CA GLY A 92 -2.84 18.20 -4.24
C GLY A 92 -1.36 18.55 -4.25
N ASP A 93 -1.05 19.83 -4.14
CA ASP A 93 0.30 20.39 -4.26
C ASP A 93 0.90 20.89 -2.92
N ASN A 94 0.13 20.80 -1.83
CA ASN A 94 0.50 21.34 -0.52
C ASN A 94 0.46 20.28 0.59
N ASP A 95 1.04 20.63 1.74
CA ASP A 95 1.21 19.72 2.88
C ASP A 95 -0.12 19.30 3.55
N ALA A 96 -1.24 19.98 3.30
CA ALA A 96 -2.56 19.56 3.77
C ALA A 96 -3.25 18.58 2.79
N GLN A 97 -2.85 18.59 1.52
CA GLN A 97 -3.33 17.71 0.46
C GLN A 97 -2.26 16.68 0.09
N GLN A 98 -1.58 16.15 1.11
CA GLN A 98 -0.48 15.21 0.95
C GLN A 98 -0.86 14.10 -0.05
N PHE A 99 0.13 13.69 -0.85
CA PHE A 99 -0.05 12.83 -2.02
C PHE A 99 -0.40 11.35 -1.72
N TRP A 100 -1.23 11.09 -0.71
CA TRP A 100 -1.66 9.75 -0.28
C TRP A 100 -2.28 8.95 -1.41
N GLN A 101 -3.09 9.58 -2.26
CA GLN A 101 -3.71 8.90 -3.40
C GLN A 101 -2.68 8.32 -4.39
N ARG A 102 -1.47 8.89 -4.46
CA ARG A 102 -0.45 8.45 -5.43
C ARG A 102 0.35 7.24 -4.94
N LEU A 103 0.22 6.88 -3.66
CA LEU A 103 0.88 5.72 -3.08
C LEU A 103 0.30 4.43 -3.64
N ASN A 104 0.99 3.80 -4.59
CA ASN A 104 0.59 2.50 -5.12
C ASN A 104 1.18 1.35 -4.28
N LEU A 105 0.52 1.02 -3.16
CA LEU A 105 1.01 0.01 -2.22
C LEU A 105 1.08 -1.40 -2.82
N PRO A 106 0.08 -1.88 -3.59
CA PRO A 106 0.18 -3.18 -4.25
C PRO A 106 1.35 -3.27 -5.23
N ALA A 107 1.61 -2.20 -6.01
CA ALA A 107 2.75 -2.17 -6.91
C ALA A 107 4.08 -2.12 -6.15
N ALA A 108 4.17 -1.37 -5.04
CA ALA A 108 5.35 -1.31 -4.19
C ALA A 108 5.68 -2.70 -3.61
N TYR A 109 4.67 -3.38 -3.06
CA TYR A 109 4.80 -4.75 -2.55
C TYR A 109 5.21 -5.73 -3.66
N ALA A 110 4.54 -5.70 -4.81
CA ALA A 110 4.86 -6.58 -5.93
C ALA A 110 6.27 -6.35 -6.47
N MET A 111 6.73 -5.09 -6.55
CA MET A 111 8.08 -4.75 -6.99
C MET A 111 9.15 -5.29 -6.04
N ALA A 112 8.93 -5.20 -4.73
CA ALA A 112 9.85 -5.73 -3.74
C ALA A 112 10.00 -7.26 -3.85
N ASN A 113 8.90 -7.97 -4.08
CA ASN A 113 8.90 -9.43 -4.17
C ASN A 113 9.33 -9.97 -5.55
N LYS A 114 9.41 -9.13 -6.59
CA LYS A 114 9.98 -9.50 -7.90
C LYS A 114 11.50 -9.35 -7.96
N ALA A 115 12.09 -8.61 -7.02
CA ALA A 115 13.53 -8.35 -6.96
C ALA A 115 14.32 -9.48 -6.25
N HIS A 116 13.66 -10.61 -5.96
CA HIS A 116 14.18 -11.76 -5.25
C HIS A 116 13.85 -13.05 -6.01
#